data_AF-A0ABD5R3Y8-F1
#
_entry.id   AF-A0ABD5R3Y8-F1
#
_cell.length_a   1.000
_cell.length_b   1.000
_cell.length_c   1.000
_cell.angle_alpha   90.00
_cell.angle_beta   90.00
_cell.angle_gamma   90.00
#
_symmetry.space_group_name_H-M   'P 1'
#
loop_
_entity.id
_entity.type
_entity.pdbx_description
1 polymer ?
#
loop_
_entity_poly.entity_id
_entity_poly.type
_entity_poly.pdbx_seq_one_letter_code
_entity_poly.pdbx_strand_id
1 'polypeptide(L)'
;MTRYPEKRSRRDGIESPDWLDDDEPYADVDVDRLPDWWRDVVREFEEHDLPPYRPPRFADGVLVPPLLERLEAEHGVEIQLMSIDVDHGDAWGLRVDGKVIAAVERERTADGRTRYGMTGEEFIDVVRERVEAVPDASDPNDRR
;
A
#
# COMPACT_ATOMS: atom_id res chain seq x y z
N MET A 1 22.51 -35.89 33.63
CA MET A 1 22.75 -35.19 32.37
C MET A 1 22.52 -36.16 31.23
N THR A 2 21.31 -36.18 30.68
CA THR A 2 20.93 -37.08 29.58
C THR A 2 20.63 -36.21 28.36
N ARG A 3 21.48 -36.28 27.33
CA ARG A 3 21.26 -35.63 26.03
C ARG A 3 20.03 -36.25 25.38
N TYR A 4 18.98 -35.45 25.18
CA TYR A 4 17.90 -35.77 24.26
C TYR A 4 18.31 -35.31 22.85
N PRO A 5 18.29 -36.17 21.82
CA PRO A 5 18.33 -35.70 20.45
C PRO A 5 16.97 -35.10 20.08
N GLU A 6 16.94 -33.79 19.81
CA GLU A 6 15.79 -33.10 19.26
C GLU A 6 15.50 -33.61 17.84
N LYS A 7 14.64 -34.62 17.76
CA LYS A 7 13.97 -34.98 16.52
C LYS A 7 12.96 -33.87 16.21
N ARG A 8 13.35 -32.92 15.35
CA ARG A 8 12.40 -32.13 14.57
C ARG A 8 11.58 -33.11 13.72
N SER A 9 10.48 -33.60 14.28
CA SER A 9 9.50 -34.36 13.54
C SER A 9 8.93 -33.44 12.47
N ARG A 10 9.37 -33.67 11.22
CA ARG A 10 8.62 -33.34 10.00
C ARG A 10 7.17 -33.72 10.23
N ARG A 11 6.29 -32.72 10.34
CA ARG A 11 4.87 -32.96 10.16
C ARG A 11 4.62 -33.09 8.67
N ASP A 12 4.18 -34.27 8.32
CA ASP A 12 3.51 -34.72 7.11
C ASP A 12 2.67 -33.62 6.44
N GLY A 13 2.90 -33.40 5.14
CA GLY A 13 1.81 -33.39 4.16
C GLY A 13 0.77 -32.26 4.21
N ILE A 14 1.17 -31.02 4.48
CA ILE A 14 0.44 -29.88 3.89
C ILE A 14 1.34 -29.37 2.79
N GLU A 15 1.04 -29.74 1.55
CA GLU A 15 1.43 -28.96 0.39
C GLU A 15 0.97 -27.54 0.71
N SER A 16 1.93 -26.69 1.04
CA SER A 16 1.73 -25.26 1.05
C SER A 16 1.17 -24.94 -0.34
N PRO A 17 -0.05 -24.39 -0.49
CA PRO A 17 -0.54 -23.95 -1.80
C PRO A 17 0.53 -23.19 -2.62
N ASP A 18 0.33 -23.03 -3.92
CA ASP A 18 1.31 -22.31 -4.77
C ASP A 18 1.43 -20.80 -4.47
N TRP A 19 0.62 -20.24 -3.57
CA TRP A 19 0.67 -18.81 -3.16
C TRP A 19 1.87 -18.41 -2.24
N LEU A 20 2.76 -19.34 -1.86
CA LEU A 20 3.89 -19.18 -0.94
C LEU A 20 5.22 -19.24 -1.71
N ASP A 21 5.20 -19.70 -2.97
CA ASP A 21 6.39 -19.89 -3.82
C ASP A 21 6.93 -18.60 -4.48
N ASP A 22 6.33 -17.44 -4.19
CA ASP A 22 6.96 -16.16 -4.53
C ASP A 22 7.89 -15.78 -3.36
N ASP A 23 9.02 -16.49 -3.26
CA ASP A 23 9.92 -16.55 -2.09
C ASP A 23 10.46 -15.17 -1.62
N GLU A 24 10.33 -14.12 -2.45
CA GLU A 24 10.91 -12.79 -2.18
C GLU A 24 9.94 -11.65 -2.52
N PRO A 25 8.90 -11.37 -1.69
CA PRO A 25 7.95 -10.26 -1.87
C PRO A 25 8.55 -8.87 -2.06
N TYR A 26 9.80 -8.73 -1.63
CA TYR A 26 10.57 -7.50 -1.63
C TYR A 26 11.81 -7.56 -2.52
N ALA A 27 11.96 -8.56 -3.40
CA ALA A 27 13.13 -8.68 -4.29
C ALA A 27 13.41 -7.38 -5.08
N ASP A 28 12.35 -6.72 -5.53
CA ASP A 28 12.41 -5.47 -6.29
C ASP A 28 12.18 -4.21 -5.42
N VAL A 29 12.24 -4.34 -4.09
CA VAL A 29 11.88 -3.28 -3.15
C VAL A 29 13.02 -3.05 -2.15
N ASP A 30 13.56 -1.84 -2.16
CA ASP A 30 14.51 -1.40 -1.14
C ASP A 30 13.75 -1.08 0.17
N VAL A 31 13.62 -2.08 1.04
CA VAL A 31 12.85 -2.01 2.31
C VAL A 31 13.41 -0.93 3.25
N ASP A 32 14.70 -0.63 3.19
CA ASP A 32 15.33 0.42 3.99
C ASP A 32 14.89 1.83 3.58
N ARG A 33 14.40 2.00 2.34
CA ARG A 33 13.83 3.26 1.85
C ARG A 33 12.33 3.38 2.08
N LEU A 34 11.71 2.35 2.67
CA LEU A 34 10.30 2.36 2.98
C LEU A 34 10.04 3.08 4.30
N PRO A 35 8.80 3.53 4.49
CA PRO A 35 8.40 4.22 5.71
C PRO A 35 8.61 3.37 6.96
N ASP A 36 8.82 4.02 8.11
CA ASP A 36 9.06 3.30 9.37
C ASP A 36 7.91 2.35 9.74
N TRP A 37 6.65 2.78 9.56
CA TRP A 37 5.48 1.94 9.82
C TRP A 37 5.46 0.68 8.95
N TRP A 38 6.05 0.72 7.75
CA TRP A 38 6.13 -0.45 6.88
C TRP A 38 7.08 -1.48 7.48
N ARG A 39 8.27 -1.04 7.92
CA ARG A 39 9.24 -1.92 8.58
C ARG A 39 8.64 -2.55 9.83
N ASP A 40 7.81 -1.80 10.56
CA ASP A 40 7.07 -2.33 11.70
C ASP A 40 6.06 -3.42 11.31
N VAL A 41 5.29 -3.22 10.23
CA VAL A 41 4.35 -4.25 9.71
C VAL A 41 5.09 -5.50 9.23
N VAL A 42 6.21 -5.34 8.52
CA VAL A 42 7.03 -6.48 8.08
C VAL A 42 7.50 -7.29 9.28
N ARG A 43 8.05 -6.59 10.29
CA ARG A 43 8.53 -7.22 11.52
C ARG A 43 7.39 -7.93 12.26
N GLU A 44 6.22 -7.31 12.37
CA GLU A 44 5.05 -7.92 13.02
C GLU A 44 4.63 -9.23 12.32
N PHE A 45 4.62 -9.24 10.98
CA PHE A 45 4.30 -10.44 10.22
C PHE A 45 5.32 -11.57 10.43
N GLU A 46 6.61 -11.23 10.46
CA GLU A 46 7.68 -12.18 10.77
C GLU A 46 7.60 -12.72 12.21
N GLU A 47 7.33 -11.83 13.18
CA GLU A 47 7.19 -12.18 14.60
C GLU A 47 6.01 -13.14 14.86
N HIS A 48 5.01 -13.13 13.98
CA HIS A 48 3.80 -13.95 14.09
C HIS A 48 3.76 -15.18 13.16
N ASP A 49 4.88 -15.51 12.48
CA ASP A 49 4.95 -16.59 11.48
C ASP A 49 3.83 -16.48 10.42
N LEU A 50 3.45 -15.24 10.04
CA LEU A 50 2.41 -14.97 9.05
C LEU A 50 2.99 -15.01 7.62
N PRO A 51 2.17 -15.27 6.59
CA PRO A 51 2.60 -15.13 5.19
C PRO A 51 3.13 -13.71 4.97
N PRO A 52 4.27 -13.51 4.29
CA PRO A 52 4.92 -12.21 4.21
C PRO A 52 3.96 -11.09 3.82
N TYR A 53 4.10 -9.91 4.43
CA TYR A 53 3.29 -8.77 4.06
C TYR A 53 3.45 -8.47 2.56
N ARG A 54 2.33 -8.33 1.86
CA ARG A 54 2.26 -8.17 0.40
C ARG A 54 1.68 -6.79 0.10
N PRO A 55 2.54 -5.80 -0.21
CA PRO A 55 2.11 -4.41 -0.24
C PRO A 55 1.18 -4.09 -1.40
N PRO A 56 0.33 -3.05 -1.23
CA PRO A 56 -0.51 -2.57 -2.31
C PRO A 56 0.33 -1.97 -3.45
N ARG A 57 -0.07 -2.29 -4.69
CA ARG A 57 0.58 -1.79 -5.91
C ARG A 57 -0.45 -1.16 -6.85
N PHE A 58 0.02 -0.23 -7.67
CA PHE A 58 -0.70 0.27 -8.85
C PHE A 58 -0.64 -0.74 -10.00
N ALA A 59 -1.36 -0.46 -11.08
CA ALA A 59 -1.49 -1.36 -12.22
C ALA A 59 -0.16 -1.63 -12.94
N ASP A 60 0.77 -0.69 -12.88
CA ASP A 60 2.15 -0.71 -13.38
C ASP A 60 3.16 -1.31 -12.38
N GLY A 61 2.71 -1.76 -11.21
CA GLY A 61 3.55 -2.37 -10.19
C GLY A 61 4.21 -1.37 -9.23
N VAL A 62 3.97 -0.06 -9.38
CA VAL A 62 4.47 0.96 -8.46
C VAL A 62 3.89 0.74 -7.07
N LEU A 63 4.74 0.84 -6.04
CA LEU A 63 4.30 0.72 -4.65
C LEU A 63 3.46 1.93 -4.26
N VAL A 64 2.25 1.67 -3.78
CA VAL A 64 1.33 2.74 -3.36
C VAL A 64 1.90 3.54 -2.19
N PRO A 65 2.34 2.93 -1.08
CA PRO A 65 2.60 3.72 0.12
C PRO A 65 3.79 4.70 0.03
N PRO A 66 4.95 4.36 -0.59
CA PRO A 66 6.04 5.32 -0.80
C PRO A 66 5.64 6.44 -1.77
N LEU A 67 4.76 6.14 -2.73
CA LEU A 67 4.25 7.17 -3.64
C LEU A 67 3.34 8.16 -2.92
N LEU A 68 2.46 7.66 -2.04
CA LEU A 68 1.60 8.52 -1.19
C LEU A 68 2.46 9.46 -0.35
N GLU A 69 3.36 8.92 0.47
CA GLU A 69 4.17 9.75 1.39
C GLU A 69 5.01 10.79 0.64
N ARG A 70 5.56 10.41 -0.53
CA ARG A 70 6.31 11.36 -1.36
C ARG A 70 5.42 12.53 -1.81
N LEU A 71 4.21 12.25 -2.28
CA LEU A 71 3.28 13.29 -2.77
C LEU A 71 2.70 14.12 -1.63
N GLU A 72 2.37 13.49 -0.50
CA GLU A 72 1.93 14.18 0.72
C GLU A 72 3.01 15.14 1.22
N ALA A 73 4.28 14.71 1.25
CA ALA A 73 5.40 15.57 1.64
C ALA A 73 5.71 16.67 0.60
N GLU A 74 5.60 16.36 -0.70
CA GLU A 74 5.85 17.31 -1.81
C GLU A 74 4.81 18.44 -1.82
N HIS A 75 3.55 18.13 -1.51
CA HIS A 75 2.42 19.07 -1.63
C HIS A 75 1.83 19.53 -0.31
N GLY A 76 2.21 18.94 0.82
CA GLY A 76 1.68 19.28 2.14
C GLY A 76 0.19 18.91 2.31
N VAL A 77 -0.26 17.84 1.67
CA VAL A 77 -1.65 17.36 1.67
C VAL A 77 -1.75 15.99 2.31
N GLU A 78 -2.96 15.57 2.68
CA GLU A 78 -3.26 14.21 3.10
C GLU A 78 -3.93 13.44 1.96
N ILE A 79 -3.41 12.26 1.61
CA ILE A 79 -3.89 11.43 0.51
C ILE A 79 -4.37 10.08 1.03
N GLN A 80 -5.61 9.71 0.71
CA GLN A 80 -6.21 8.48 1.19
C GLN A 80 -6.89 7.69 0.07
N LEU A 81 -6.57 6.41 -0.04
CA LEU A 81 -7.31 5.44 -0.85
C LEU A 81 -8.25 4.68 0.07
N MET A 82 -9.56 4.83 -0.13
CA MET A 82 -10.56 4.19 0.75
C MET A 82 -11.86 3.89 0.03
N SER A 83 -12.71 3.06 0.65
CA SER A 83 -14.07 2.83 0.16
C SER A 83 -14.88 4.15 0.23
N ILE A 84 -15.58 4.49 -0.86
CA ILE A 84 -16.39 5.71 -0.99
C ILE A 84 -17.89 5.47 -0.82
N ASP A 85 -18.36 4.25 -0.99
CA ASP A 85 -19.76 3.85 -0.78
C ASP A 85 -19.86 2.49 -0.10
N VAL A 86 -20.51 2.48 1.07
CA VAL A 86 -20.72 1.29 1.91
C VAL A 86 -21.85 0.39 1.42
N ASP A 87 -22.75 0.90 0.58
CA ASP A 87 -23.92 0.15 0.09
C ASP A 87 -23.58 -0.96 -0.92
N HIS A 88 -22.44 -0.86 -1.60
CA HIS A 88 -21.99 -1.87 -2.56
C HIS A 88 -20.55 -2.37 -2.33
N GLY A 89 -19.83 -1.87 -1.33
CA GLY A 89 -18.56 -2.40 -0.83
C GLY A 89 -17.35 -2.33 -1.79
N ASP A 90 -17.61 -2.22 -3.09
CA ASP A 90 -16.60 -2.34 -4.15
C ASP A 90 -16.15 -0.97 -4.67
N ALA A 91 -16.88 0.10 -4.36
CA ALA A 91 -16.51 1.45 -4.78
C ALA A 91 -15.37 1.98 -3.90
N TRP A 92 -14.19 2.16 -4.50
CA TRP A 92 -13.03 2.80 -3.90
C TRP A 92 -12.78 4.16 -4.56
N GLY A 93 -12.18 5.06 -3.80
CA GLY A 93 -11.85 6.38 -4.29
C GLY A 93 -10.62 6.96 -3.63
N LEU A 94 -10.02 7.88 -4.38
CA LEU A 94 -8.91 8.71 -3.98
C LEU A 94 -9.44 9.98 -3.33
N ARG A 95 -9.00 10.25 -2.11
CA ARG A 95 -9.27 11.48 -1.37
C ARG A 95 -7.99 12.29 -1.20
N VAL A 96 -8.12 13.60 -1.34
CA VAL A 96 -7.08 14.59 -1.00
C VAL A 96 -7.71 15.60 -0.06
N ASP A 97 -7.11 15.78 1.12
CA ASP A 97 -7.62 16.61 2.21
C ASP A 97 -9.09 16.33 2.55
N GLY A 98 -9.42 15.04 2.64
CA GLY A 98 -10.78 14.55 2.95
C GLY A 98 -11.79 14.67 1.80
N LYS A 99 -11.45 15.27 0.65
CA LYS A 99 -12.34 15.37 -0.51
C LYS A 99 -12.06 14.26 -1.52
N VAL A 100 -13.10 13.53 -1.93
CA VAL A 100 -12.99 12.56 -3.04
C VAL A 100 -12.74 13.30 -4.35
N ILE A 101 -11.70 12.89 -5.07
CA ILE A 101 -11.28 13.52 -6.33
C ILE A 101 -11.37 12.57 -7.52
N ALA A 102 -11.27 11.27 -7.29
CA ALA A 102 -11.39 10.25 -8.33
C ALA A 102 -11.92 8.94 -7.72
N ALA A 103 -12.63 8.16 -8.55
CA ALA A 103 -12.91 6.76 -8.26
C ALA A 103 -11.71 5.91 -8.69
N VAL A 104 -11.43 4.83 -7.96
CA VAL A 104 -10.30 3.93 -8.23
C VAL A 104 -10.79 2.50 -8.13
N GLU A 105 -10.51 1.68 -9.13
CA GLU A 105 -10.77 0.25 -9.07
C GLU A 105 -9.78 -0.43 -8.12
N ARG A 106 -10.23 -1.44 -7.38
CA ARG A 106 -9.39 -2.21 -6.47
C ARG A 106 -9.66 -3.70 -6.65
N GLU A 107 -8.59 -4.47 -6.81
CA GLU A 107 -8.61 -5.92 -6.86
C GLU A 107 -7.74 -6.49 -5.73
N ARG A 108 -8.14 -7.65 -5.20
CA ARG A 108 -7.26 -8.50 -4.39
C ARG A 108 -6.73 -9.60 -5.30
N THR A 109 -5.41 -9.65 -5.50
CA THR A 109 -4.78 -10.62 -6.40
C THR A 109 -4.73 -12.01 -5.74
N ALA A 110 -4.52 -13.05 -6.56
CA ALA A 110 -4.44 -14.43 -6.09
C ALA A 110 -3.29 -14.66 -5.09
N ASP A 111 -2.20 -13.93 -5.25
CA ASP A 111 -1.02 -13.91 -4.37
C ASP A 111 -1.20 -13.02 -3.11
N GLY A 112 -2.40 -12.46 -2.91
CA GLY A 112 -2.77 -11.75 -1.69
C GLY A 112 -2.38 -10.28 -1.64
N ARG A 113 -1.84 -9.68 -2.71
CA ARG A 113 -1.63 -8.23 -2.84
C ARG A 113 -2.95 -7.50 -3.10
N THR A 114 -3.01 -6.23 -2.71
CA THR A 114 -4.02 -5.30 -3.26
C THR A 114 -3.44 -4.67 -4.52
N ARG A 115 -4.21 -4.65 -5.61
CA ARG A 115 -3.87 -3.92 -6.84
C ARG A 115 -4.91 -2.83 -7.09
N TYR A 116 -4.45 -1.60 -7.31
CA TYR A 116 -5.31 -0.52 -7.80
C TYR A 116 -5.27 -0.47 -9.32
N GLY A 117 -6.43 -0.24 -9.94
CA GLY A 117 -6.62 -0.30 -11.40
C GLY A 117 -5.99 0.84 -12.20
N MET A 118 -5.37 1.82 -11.53
CA MET A 118 -4.65 2.93 -12.15
C MET A 118 -3.14 2.75 -12.04
N THR A 119 -2.38 3.39 -12.92
CA THR A 119 -0.91 3.46 -12.85
C THR A 119 -0.44 4.50 -11.82
N GLY A 120 0.83 4.42 -11.41
CA GLY A 120 1.44 5.44 -10.56
C GLY A 120 1.54 6.80 -11.26
N GLU A 121 1.74 6.84 -12.58
CA GLU A 121 1.79 8.07 -13.36
C GLU A 121 0.42 8.76 -13.39
N GLU A 122 -0.64 8.04 -13.73
CA GLU A 122 -2.02 8.57 -13.69
C GLU A 122 -2.38 9.07 -12.29
N PHE A 123 -1.93 8.37 -11.25
CA PHE A 123 -2.14 8.80 -9.87
C PHE A 123 -1.46 10.14 -9.57
N ILE A 124 -0.19 10.31 -9.97
CA ILE A 124 0.56 11.55 -9.79
C ILE A 124 -0.15 12.71 -10.50
N ASP A 125 -0.56 12.52 -11.75
CA ASP A 125 -1.21 13.55 -12.55
C ASP A 125 -2.53 14.01 -11.91
N VAL A 126 -3.37 13.06 -11.45
CA VAL A 126 -4.64 13.36 -10.78
C VAL A 126 -4.44 14.15 -9.48
N VAL A 127 -3.44 13.77 -8.68
CA VAL A 127 -3.12 14.51 -7.43
C VAL A 127 -2.60 15.90 -7.74
N ARG A 128 -1.69 16.04 -8.72
CA ARG A 128 -1.12 17.33 -9.11
C ARG A 128 -2.17 18.27 -9.65
N GLU A 129 -2.99 17.81 -10.60
CA GLU A 129 -4.09 18.61 -11.14
C GLU A 129 -4.99 19.13 -10.01
N ARG A 130 -5.31 18.27 -9.03
CA ARG A 130 -6.15 18.65 -7.90
C ARG A 130 -5.51 19.73 -7.02
N VAL A 131 -4.22 19.60 -6.70
CA VAL A 131 -3.47 20.52 -5.84
C VAL A 131 -3.25 21.86 -6.54
N GLU A 132 -2.89 21.84 -7.83
CA GLU A 132 -2.70 23.04 -8.65
C GLU A 132 -4.02 23.77 -8.95
N ALA A 133 -5.13 23.03 -9.07
CA ALA A 133 -6.46 23.61 -9.24
C ALA A 133 -7.02 24.28 -7.97
N VAL A 134 -6.36 24.14 -6.81
CA VAL A 134 -6.58 25.03 -5.67
C VAL A 134 -5.55 26.15 -5.78
N PRO A 135 -5.87 27.29 -6.43
CA PRO A 135 -5.08 28.47 -6.17
C PRO A 135 -5.18 28.73 -4.66
N ASP A 136 -4.02 28.87 -4.03
CA ASP A 136 -3.83 29.22 -2.64
C ASP A 136 -4.91 30.23 -2.18
N ALA A 137 -5.96 29.73 -1.54
CA ALA A 137 -7.01 30.57 -0.96
C ALA A 137 -6.55 31.16 0.38
N SER A 138 -5.23 31.21 0.60
CA SER A 138 -4.56 31.88 1.70
C SER A 138 -3.60 32.96 1.18
N ASP A 139 -3.97 33.72 0.15
CA ASP A 139 -3.51 35.10 0.03
C ASP A 139 -4.54 36.06 0.67
N PRO A 140 -4.41 36.40 1.96
CA PRO A 140 -5.30 37.35 2.63
C PRO A 140 -5.13 38.80 2.17
N ASN A 141 -4.35 39.10 1.12
CA ASN A 141 -3.98 40.47 0.77
C ASN A 141 -4.81 41.14 -0.33
N ASP A 142 -5.86 40.51 -0.87
CA ASP A 142 -6.78 41.13 -1.84
C ASP A 142 -7.93 41.92 -1.16
N ARG A 143 -7.54 42.83 -0.25
CA ARG A 143 -8.39 43.90 0.26
C ARG A 143 -7.57 45.17 0.41
N ARG A 144 -7.33 45.87 -0.70
CA ARG A 144 -7.05 47.31 -0.62
C ARG A 144 -7.39 48.08 -1.88
#